data_AF-A0A1F5Y000-F1
#
_entry.id   AF-A0A1F5Y000-F1
#
_cell.length_a   1.000
_cell.length_b   1.000
_cell.length_c   1.000
_cell.angle_alpha   90.00
_cell.angle_beta   90.00
_cell.angle_gamma   90.00
#
_symmetry.space_group_name_H-M   'P 1'
#
loop_
_entity.id
_entity.type
_entity.pdbx_description
1 polymer ?
#
loop_
_entity_poly.entity_id
_entity_poly.type
_entity_poly.pdbx_seq_one_letter_code
_entity_poly.pdbx_strand_id
1 'polypeptide(L)' 'MIDKEKILDTPDPVCGLKINPQKAKFSSKIGEQSYYFCSGECKKKFDLDPHKYSNSNEYPLDE' A
#
# COMPACT_ATOMS: atom_id res chain seq x y z
N MET A 1 13.28 -12.45 -24.19
CA MET A 1 12.60 -12.97 -22.98
C MET A 1 12.30 -11.74 -22.15
N ILE A 2 11.05 -11.30 -22.10
CA ILE A 2 10.72 -9.95 -21.62
C ILE A 2 10.86 -9.91 -20.10
N ASP A 3 11.79 -9.07 -19.64
CA ASP A 3 12.10 -8.78 -18.25
C ASP A 3 10.83 -8.35 -17.50
N LYS A 4 10.23 -9.31 -16.80
CA LYS A 4 8.92 -9.20 -16.14
C LYS A 4 8.93 -8.39 -14.83
N GLU A 5 10.00 -7.68 -14.51
CA GLU A 5 10.21 -7.14 -13.16
C GLU A 5 10.44 -5.63 -13.13
N LYS A 6 9.63 -4.86 -13.87
CA LYS A 6 9.41 -3.47 -13.48
C LYS A 6 8.41 -3.46 -12.31
N ILE A 7 8.90 -3.90 -11.15
CA ILE A 7 8.16 -3.92 -9.88
C ILE A 7 7.92 -2.47 -9.50
N LEU A 8 6.70 -1.98 -9.70
CA LEU A 8 6.25 -0.74 -9.08
C LEU A 8 5.98 -1.09 -7.62
N ASP A 9 7.00 -0.95 -6.77
CA ASP A 9 6.84 -1.15 -5.34
C ASP A 9 5.78 -0.15 -4.83
N THR A 10 4.71 -0.70 -4.26
CA THR A 10 3.68 0.14 -3.66
C THR A 10 4.07 0.40 -2.21
N PRO A 11 4.03 1.65 -1.73
CA PRO A 11 4.29 1.94 -0.33
C PRO A 11 3.11 1.45 0.51
N ASP A 12 3.40 0.65 1.54
CA ASP A 12 2.44 0.31 2.58
C ASP A 12 1.96 1.61 3.25
N PRO A 13 0.67 1.94 3.23
CA PRO A 13 0.17 3.24 3.72
C PRO A 13 0.24 3.37 5.25
N VAL A 14 0.52 2.28 5.97
CA VAL A 14 0.63 2.28 7.44
C VAL A 14 2.07 2.54 7.88
N CYS A 15 3.05 1.95 7.20
CA CYS A 15 4.47 2.03 7.59
C CYS A 15 5.39 2.71 6.56
N GLY A 16 4.91 3.00 5.35
CA GLY A 16 5.69 3.57 4.25
C GLY A 16 6.65 2.59 3.58
N LEU A 17 6.65 1.32 4.00
CA LEU A 17 7.56 0.31 3.45
C LEU A 17 7.17 -0.02 2.01
N LYS A 18 8.14 0.05 1.10
CA LYS A 18 7.99 -0.41 -0.28
C LYS A 18 7.80 -1.92 -0.29
N ILE A 19 6.67 -2.37 -0.81
CA ILE A 19 6.36 -3.79 -0.93
C ILE A 19 5.97 -4.14 -2.36
N ASN A 20 6.23 -5.39 -2.71
CA ASN A 20 5.84 -5.90 -4.02
C ASN A 20 4.37 -6.35 -3.97
N PRO A 21 3.45 -5.68 -4.70
CA PRO A 21 2.03 -6.05 -4.71
C PRO A 21 1.76 -7.44 -5.26
N GLN A 22 2.66 -8.00 -6.10
CA GLN A 22 2.52 -9.37 -6.60
C GLN A 22 2.89 -10.44 -5.56
N LYS A 23 3.73 -10.08 -4.58
CA LYS A 23 4.12 -10.97 -3.46
C LYS A 23 3.30 -10.70 -2.20
N ALA A 24 2.61 -9.57 -2.13
CA ALA A 24 1.79 -9.19 -0.99
C ALA A 24 0.62 -10.17 -0.82
N LYS A 25 0.65 -10.93 0.28
CA LYS A 25 -0.48 -11.79 0.69
C LYS A 25 -1.61 -11.00 1.35
N PHE A 26 -1.33 -9.76 1.77
CA PHE A 26 -2.26 -8.90 2.47
C PHE A 26 -2.57 -7.69 1.61
N SER A 27 -3.84 -7.54 1.25
CA SER A 27 -4.37 -6.39 0.54
C SER A 27 -5.78 -6.06 1.02
N SER A 28 -6.18 -4.81 0.83
CA SER A 28 -7.54 -4.33 1.07
C SER A 28 -7.98 -3.48 -0.11
N LYS A 29 -9.21 -3.67 -0.54
CA LYS A 29 -9.80 -2.89 -1.63
C LYS A 29 -10.76 -1.85 -1.03
N ILE A 30 -10.53 -0.58 -1.34
CA ILE A 30 -11.39 0.53 -0.92
C ILE A 30 -11.87 1.25 -2.18
N GLY A 31 -13.17 1.16 -2.45
CA GLY A 31 -13.75 1.64 -3.70
C GLY A 31 -13.08 0.98 -4.91
N GLU A 32 -12.42 1.79 -5.73
CA GLU A 32 -11.65 1.36 -6.90
C GLU A 32 -10.15 1.21 -6.66
N GLN A 33 -9.64 1.59 -5.47
CA GLN A 33 -8.22 1.48 -5.13
C GLN A 33 -7.91 0.19 -4.36
N SER A 34 -6.81 -0.47 -4.75
CA SER A 34 -6.27 -1.63 -4.05
C SER A 34 -5.02 -1.24 -3.26
N TYR A 35 -5.07 -1.41 -1.94
CA TYR A 35 -3.98 -1.17 -1.02
C TYR A 35 -3.32 -2.50 -0.65
N TYR A 36 -2.01 -2.50 -0.53
CA TYR A 36 -1.22 -3.69 -0.18
C TYR A 36 -0.48 -3.43 1.12
N PHE A 37 -0.25 -4.49 1.90
CA PHE A 37 0.38 -4.39 3.21
C PHE A 37 1.55 -5.37 3.34
N CYS A 38 2.59 -4.91 4.04
CA CYS A 38 3.79 -5.71 4.28
C CYS A 38 3.50 -6.89 5.23
N SER A 39 2.47 -6.76 6.06
CA SER A 39 2.12 -7.71 7.12
C SER A 39 0.64 -7.62 7.48
N GLY A 40 0.13 -8.68 8.10
CA GLY A 40 -1.26 -8.73 8.58
C GLY A 40 -1.55 -7.68 9.66
N GLU A 41 -0.55 -7.23 10.41
CA GLU A 41 -0.68 -6.11 11.36
C GLU A 41 -0.92 -4.77 10.68
N CYS A 42 -0.18 -4.46 9.60
CA CYS A 42 -0.43 -3.26 8.80
C CYS A 42 -1.83 -3.31 8.18
N LYS A 43 -2.23 -4.47 7.63
CA LYS A 43 -3.60 -4.66 7.16
C LYS A 43 -4.62 -4.40 8.27
N LYS A 44 -4.45 -4.96 9.46
CA LYS A 44 -5.36 -4.74 10.60
C LYS A 44 -5.44 -3.27 11.00
N LYS A 45 -4.30 -2.59 11.11
CA LYS A 45 -4.27 -1.14 11.42
C LYS A 45 -5.02 -0.34 10.36
N PHE A 46 -4.80 -0.67 9.09
CA PHE A 46 -5.53 -0.06 7.99
C PHE A 46 -7.03 -0.36 8.05
N ASP A 47 -7.43 -1.59 8.35
CA ASP A 47 -8.84 -2.01 8.45
C ASP A 47 -9.56 -1.36 9.63
N LEU A 48 -8.84 -1.06 10.72
CA LEU A 48 -9.35 -0.32 11.86
C LEU A 48 -9.69 1.13 11.52
N ASP A 49 -8.87 1.78 10.67
CA ASP A 49 -9.06 3.19 10.33
C ASP A 49 -8.67 3.50 8.88
N PRO A 50 -9.38 2.92 7.89
CA PRO A 50 -8.96 2.96 6.49
C PRO A 50 -9.00 4.37 5.91
N HIS A 51 -9.93 5.19 6.38
CA HIS A 51 -10.04 6.58 5.97
C HIS A 51 -8.78 7.36 6.32
N LYS A 52 -8.20 7.15 7.50
CA LYS A 52 -6.97 7.83 7.95
C LYS A 52 -5.78 7.54 7.03
N TYR A 53 -5.66 6.30 6.55
CA TYR A 53 -4.53 5.87 5.71
C TYR A 53 -4.80 6.05 4.20
N SER A 54 -6.07 5.99 3.77
CA SER A 54 -6.48 6.23 2.39
C SER A 54 -6.45 7.72 2.02
N ASN A 55 -6.63 8.63 2.99
CA ASN A 55 -6.53 10.08 2.79
C ASN A 55 -5.10 10.64 2.74
N SER A 56 -4.09 9.81 2.50
CA SER A 56 -2.72 10.30 2.27
C SER A 56 -2.57 10.90 0.86
N ASN A 57 -3.49 11.79 0.47
CA ASN A 57 -3.26 12.79 -0.56
C ASN A 57 -2.51 14.02 0.01
N GLU A 58 -2.18 14.02 1.31
CA GLU A 58 -1.20 14.95 1.87
C GLU A 58 0.20 14.30 1.82
N TYR A 59 0.73 14.13 0.61
CA TYR A 59 2.16 14.36 0.44
C TYR A 59 2.30 15.89 0.46
N PRO A 60 2.83 16.52 1.53
CA PRO A 60 3.42 17.83 1.34
C PRO A 60 4.48 17.65 0.27
N LEU A 61 4.18 18.15 -0.93
CA LEU A 61 5.17 18.38 -1.97
C LEU A 61 6.23 19.25 -1.31
N ASP A 62 7.44 18.72 -1.23
CA ASP A 62 8.64 19.38 -0.74
C ASP A 62 8.68 20.86 -1.17
N GLU A 63 8.99 21.75 -0.21
CA GLU A 63 9.53 23.08 -0.48
C GLU A 63 10.99 23.13 0.02
#